data_AF-A0A445DPA4-F1
#
_entry.id   AF-A0A445DPA4-F1
#
_cell.length_a   1.000
_cell.length_b   1.000
_cell.length_c   1.000
_cell.angle_alpha   90.00
_cell.angle_beta   90.00
_cell.angle_gamma   90.00
#
_symmetry.space_group_name_H-M   'P 1'
#
loop_
_entity.id
_entity.type
_entity.pdbx_description
1 polymer ?
#
loop_
_entity_poly.entity_id
_entity_poly.type
_entity_poly.pdbx_seq_one_letter_code
_entity_poly.pdbx_strand_id
1 'polypeptide(L)'
;MKASKYDVPIKTITLLDTGSCATVVRPDLLPPEAWIPFNKKFIASNKEIFTIDLISKENVGFQIFSGATTWLRVLGSYLPEQDILFGFDAYYRIRSDIGYIRKTQKIFLKAYFY
;
A
#
# COMPACT_ATOMS: atom_id res chain seq x y z
N MET A 1 -16.16 -7.47 -23.69
CA MET A 1 -15.98 -7.09 -22.29
C MET A 1 -15.31 -5.72 -22.25
N LYS A 2 -15.71 -4.85 -21.32
CA LYS A 2 -15.08 -3.53 -21.15
C LYS A 2 -13.89 -3.73 -20.21
N ALA A 3 -12.70 -3.27 -20.61
CA ALA A 3 -11.52 -3.35 -19.75
C ALA A 3 -11.79 -2.57 -18.46
N SER A 4 -11.53 -3.20 -17.33
CA SER A 4 -11.59 -2.59 -16.00
C SER A 4 -10.38 -1.68 -15.80
N LYS A 5 -10.54 -0.62 -15.00
CA LYS A 5 -9.40 0.22 -14.59
C LYS A 5 -8.35 -0.57 -13.79
N TYR A 6 -8.74 -1.72 -13.24
CA TYR A 6 -7.88 -2.63 -12.48
C TYR A 6 -7.13 -3.62 -13.37
N ASP A 7 -7.40 -3.69 -14.68
CA ASP A 7 -6.69 -4.61 -15.58
C ASP A 7 -5.27 -4.12 -15.93
N VAL A 8 -4.94 -2.88 -15.54
CA VAL A 8 -3.64 -2.26 -15.80
C VAL A 8 -3.03 -1.73 -14.51
N PRO A 9 -1.69 -1.66 -14.42
CA PRO A 9 -1.06 -1.13 -13.23
C PRO A 9 -1.43 0.33 -12.96
N ILE A 10 -1.88 0.63 -11.75
CA ILE A 10 -2.29 1.97 -11.33
C ILE A 10 -1.08 2.71 -10.76
N LYS A 11 -0.84 3.94 -11.24
CA LYS A 11 0.19 4.83 -10.69
C LYS A 11 -0.33 5.51 -9.43
N THR A 12 0.46 5.48 -8.36
CA THR A 12 0.05 6.00 -7.04
C THR A 12 1.12 6.88 -6.40
N ILE A 13 0.68 7.76 -5.49
CA ILE A 13 1.53 8.52 -4.56
C ILE A 13 1.56 7.80 -3.23
N THR A 14 2.77 7.62 -2.68
CA THR A 14 2.96 6.83 -1.46
C THR A 14 3.86 7.54 -0.46
N LEU A 15 3.49 7.42 0.81
CA LEU A 15 4.31 7.78 1.96
C LEU A 15 4.99 6.53 2.52
N LEU A 16 6.30 6.58 2.77
CA LEU A 16 6.99 5.57 3.56
C LEU A 16 7.00 6.02 5.03
N ASP A 17 6.23 5.35 5.88
CA ASP A 17 6.11 5.65 7.30
C ASP A 17 6.70 4.50 8.14
N THR A 18 7.92 4.72 8.65
CA THR A 18 8.61 3.74 9.50
C THR A 18 7.99 3.62 10.89
N GLY A 19 7.12 4.54 11.29
CA GLY A 19 6.35 4.47 12.55
C GLY A 19 5.11 3.58 12.43
N SER A 20 4.64 3.29 11.22
CA SER A 20 3.53 2.37 10.98
C SER A 20 4.02 0.93 10.89
N CYS A 21 3.29 0.01 11.52
CA CYS A 21 3.58 -1.43 11.45
C CYS A 21 2.96 -2.12 10.22
N ALA A 22 2.05 -1.44 9.51
CA ALA A 22 1.28 -2.05 8.44
C ALA A 22 1.12 -1.11 7.24
N THR A 23 1.07 -1.71 6.05
CA THR A 23 0.80 -1.00 4.81
C THR A 23 -0.70 -0.79 4.62
N VAL A 24 -1.09 0.46 4.35
CA VAL A 24 -2.47 0.89 4.16
C VAL A 24 -2.62 1.41 2.74
N VAL A 25 -3.67 0.96 2.04
CA VAL A 25 -3.99 1.31 0.66
C VAL A 25 -5.39 1.90 0.62
N ARG A 26 -5.56 2.96 -0.18
CA ARG A 26 -6.88 3.55 -0.43
C ARG A 26 -7.79 2.50 -1.10
N PRO A 27 -8.98 2.21 -0.55
CA PRO A 27 -9.80 1.08 -1.01
C PRO A 27 -10.17 1.09 -2.50
N ASP A 28 -10.31 2.27 -3.10
CA ASP A 28 -10.72 2.47 -4.50
C ASP A 28 -9.65 2.10 -5.54
N LEU A 29 -8.42 1.86 -5.09
CA LEU A 29 -7.30 1.38 -5.89
C LEU A 29 -7.38 -0.13 -6.18
N LEU A 30 -8.12 -0.88 -5.38
CA LEU A 30 -8.40 -2.29 -5.64
C LEU A 30 -9.86 -2.48 -6.05
N PRO A 31 -10.19 -3.54 -6.79
CA PRO A 31 -11.58 -3.91 -6.99
C PRO A 31 -12.25 -4.25 -5.64
N PRO A 32 -13.54 -3.94 -5.44
CA PRO A 32 -14.26 -4.23 -4.20
C PRO A 32 -14.13 -5.69 -3.72
N GLU A 33 -14.14 -6.63 -4.66
CA GLU A 33 -13.99 -8.07 -4.46
C GLU A 33 -12.59 -8.51 -3.98
N ALA A 34 -11.59 -7.64 -4.06
CA ALA A 34 -10.27 -7.90 -3.48
C ALA A 34 -10.22 -7.66 -1.96
N TRP A 35 -11.27 -7.10 -1.36
CA TRP A 35 -11.33 -6.81 0.07
C TRP A 35 -12.15 -7.83 0.83
N ILE A 36 -11.72 -8.15 2.05
CA ILE A 36 -12.49 -8.91 3.03
C ILE A 36 -12.56 -8.17 4.38
N PRO A 37 -13.57 -8.43 5.22
CA PRO A 37 -13.64 -7.87 6.56
C PRO A 37 -12.43 -8.24 7.43
N PHE A 38 -11.94 -7.29 8.23
CA PHE A 38 -10.77 -7.50 9.12
C PHE A 38 -11.01 -7.06 10.58
N ASN A 39 -11.64 -5.89 10.76
CA ASN A 39 -11.89 -5.20 12.04
C ASN A 39 -10.69 -5.22 13.01
N LYS A 40 -9.80 -4.24 12.87
CA LYS A 40 -8.65 -4.08 13.79
C LYS A 40 -8.46 -2.62 14.19
N LYS A 41 -8.20 -2.40 15.48
CA LYS A 41 -7.92 -1.09 16.05
C LYS A 41 -6.43 -0.77 15.99
N PHE A 42 -6.13 0.49 15.70
CA PHE A 42 -4.80 1.06 15.66
C PHE A 42 -4.77 2.35 16.48
N ILE A 43 -3.60 2.68 17.00
CA ILE A 43 -3.38 3.90 17.77
C ILE A 43 -2.44 4.78 16.93
N ALA A 44 -2.91 5.96 16.57
CA ALA A 44 -2.10 6.96 15.89
C ALA A 44 -1.13 7.66 16.86
N SER A 45 -0.19 8.44 16.32
CA SER A 45 0.79 9.20 17.12
C SER A 45 0.14 10.23 18.06
N ASN A 46 -1.03 10.75 17.67
CA ASN A 46 -1.85 11.65 18.49
C ASN A 46 -2.72 10.92 19.54
N LYS A 47 -2.53 9.59 19.72
CA LYS A 47 -3.30 8.70 20.59
C LYS A 47 -4.74 8.48 20.19
N GLU A 48 -5.17 8.99 19.04
CA GLU A 48 -6.49 8.65 18.50
C GLU A 48 -6.52 7.19 18.10
N ILE A 49 -7.64 6.54 18.39
CA ILE A 49 -7.90 5.16 18.00
C ILE A 49 -8.71 5.18 16.72
N PHE A 50 -8.20 4.52 15.69
CA PHE A 50 -8.94 4.30 14.45
C PHE A 50 -9.11 2.81 14.19
N THR A 51 -10.22 2.45 13.58
CA THR A 51 -10.53 1.07 13.18
C THR A 51 -10.33 0.93 11.69
N ILE A 52 -9.65 -0.13 11.28
CA ILE A 52 -9.56 -0.57 9.90
C ILE A 52 -10.44 -1.80 9.74
N ASP A 53 -11.38 -1.72 8.81
CA ASP A 53 -12.38 -2.78 8.58
C ASP A 53 -12.09 -3.65 7.35
N LEU A 54 -11.10 -3.27 6.53
CA LEU A 54 -10.75 -3.97 5.29
C LEU A 54 -9.31 -4.50 5.33
N ILE A 55 -9.13 -5.71 4.83
CA ILE A 55 -7.83 -6.29 4.47
C ILE A 55 -7.94 -6.93 3.09
N SER A 56 -6.86 -6.89 2.30
CA SER A 56 -6.85 -7.55 1.01
C SER A 56 -6.99 -9.07 1.19
N LYS A 57 -7.80 -9.70 0.33
CA LYS A 57 -7.97 -11.15 0.28
C LYS A 57 -6.64 -11.84 -0.04
N GLU A 58 -5.98 -11.35 -1.08
CA GLU A 58 -4.69 -11.84 -1.55
C GLU A 58 -3.57 -10.80 -1.34
N ASN A 59 -2.33 -11.18 -1.63
CA ASN A 59 -1.22 -10.24 -1.69
C ASN A 59 -1.40 -9.26 -2.85
N VAL A 60 -1.14 -7.98 -2.61
CA VAL A 60 -1.11 -6.94 -3.63
C VAL A 60 0.33 -6.71 -4.05
N GLY A 61 0.55 -6.61 -5.36
CA GLY A 61 1.87 -6.37 -5.93
C GLY A 61 2.16 -4.89 -6.04
N PHE A 62 3.29 -4.44 -5.52
CA PHE A 62 3.76 -3.06 -5.66
C PHE A 62 5.12 -3.06 -6.34
N GLN A 63 5.18 -2.46 -7.51
CA GLN A 63 6.42 -2.19 -8.19
C GLN A 63 6.92 -0.81 -7.81
N ILE A 64 8.04 -0.81 -7.10
CA ILE A 64 8.71 0.40 -6.59
C ILE A 64 9.80 0.86 -7.55
N PHE A 65 10.50 -0.11 -8.16
CA PHE A 65 11.52 0.11 -9.17
C PHE A 65 11.24 -0.76 -10.39
N SER A 66 11.73 -0.36 -11.56
CA SER A 66 11.63 -1.18 -12.76
C SER A 66 12.19 -2.57 -12.50
N GLY A 67 11.37 -3.61 -12.66
CA GLY A 67 11.72 -5.01 -12.41
C GLY A 67 11.59 -5.51 -10.95
N ALA A 68 11.39 -4.65 -9.95
CA ALA A 68 11.26 -5.06 -8.55
C ALA A 68 9.83 -4.89 -8.03
N THR A 69 9.12 -6.01 -7.87
CA THR A 69 7.76 -6.05 -7.31
C THR A 69 7.78 -6.70 -5.94
N THR A 70 7.26 -6.00 -4.94
CA THR A 70 7.03 -6.56 -3.60
C THR A 70 5.57 -6.97 -3.44
N TRP A 71 5.34 -8.10 -2.77
CA TRP A 71 4.02 -8.69 -2.57
C TRP A 71 3.69 -8.73 -1.10
N LEU A 72 2.55 -8.16 -0.71
CA LEU A 72 2.07 -8.21 0.67
C LEU A 72 0.56 -8.03 0.76
N ARG A 73 -0.04 -8.58 1.81
CA ARG A 73 -1.40 -8.22 2.21
C ARG A 73 -1.41 -6.81 2.76
N VAL A 74 -2.47 -6.06 2.44
CA VAL A 74 -2.60 -4.65 2.80
C VAL A 74 -3.92 -4.36 3.49
N LEU A 75 -3.91 -3.31 4.29
CA LEU A 75 -5.10 -2.79 4.96
C LEU A 75 -5.81 -1.76 4.07
N GLY A 76 -7.13 -1.73 4.10
CA GLY A 76 -7.93 -0.79 3.33
C GLY A 76 -8.44 0.37 4.19
N SER A 77 -7.95 1.58 3.95
CA SER A 77 -8.47 2.80 4.59
C SER A 77 -8.14 4.04 3.76
N TYR A 78 -8.96 5.09 3.88
CA TYR A 78 -8.68 6.38 3.26
C TYR A 78 -7.70 7.16 4.13
N LEU A 79 -6.58 7.58 3.52
CA LEU A 79 -5.57 8.40 4.17
C LEU A 79 -5.68 9.85 3.66
N PRO A 80 -5.38 10.86 4.50
CA PRO A 80 -5.24 12.22 4.04
C PRO A 80 -4.08 12.29 3.04
N GLU A 81 -4.30 12.87 1.86
CA GLU A 81 -3.26 13.29 0.92
C GLU A 81 -2.45 12.18 0.20
N GLN A 82 -2.51 10.91 0.62
CA GLN A 82 -1.80 9.81 -0.05
C GLN A 82 -2.71 8.68 -0.48
N ASP A 83 -2.29 8.00 -1.54
CA ASP A 83 -3.00 6.82 -2.05
C ASP A 83 -2.61 5.57 -1.25
N ILE A 84 -1.36 5.52 -0.77
CA ILE A 84 -0.77 4.40 -0.04
C ILE A 84 0.15 4.92 1.06
N LEU A 85 0.12 4.27 2.23
CA LEU A 85 1.14 4.37 3.26
C LEU A 85 1.86 3.03 3.35
N PHE A 86 3.16 3.02 3.05
CA PHE A 86 4.03 1.88 3.28
C PHE A 86 4.54 1.90 4.70
N GLY A 87 4.12 0.89 5.46
CA GLY A 87 4.59 0.65 6.81
C GLY A 87 5.92 -0.12 6.82
N PHE A 88 6.33 -0.47 8.03
CA PHE A 88 7.54 -1.25 8.28
C PHE A 88 7.50 -2.65 7.62
N ASP A 89 6.30 -3.20 7.43
CA ASP A 89 6.06 -4.46 6.71
C ASP A 89 6.44 -4.42 5.23
N ALA A 90 6.23 -3.28 4.56
CA ALA A 90 6.74 -3.03 3.21
C ALA A 90 8.23 -2.69 3.26
N TYR A 91 8.64 -1.78 4.16
CA TYR A 91 10.05 -1.36 4.30
C TYR A 91 11.01 -2.54 4.40
N TYR A 92 10.73 -3.51 5.28
CA TYR A 92 11.62 -4.65 5.50
C TYR A 92 11.87 -5.45 4.21
N ARG A 93 10.88 -5.51 3.31
CA ARG A 93 10.96 -6.24 2.04
C ARG A 93 11.75 -5.48 0.97
N ILE A 94 11.78 -4.15 1.06
CA ILE A 94 12.31 -3.28 -0.01
C ILE A 94 13.58 -2.54 0.42
N ARG A 95 14.02 -2.72 1.68
CA ARG A 95 15.19 -2.03 2.25
C ARG A 95 16.49 -2.27 1.49
N SER A 96 16.66 -3.44 0.87
CA SER A 96 17.81 -3.74 0.01
C SER A 96 17.84 -2.85 -1.23
N ASP A 97 16.66 -2.53 -1.75
CA ASP A 97 16.48 -1.77 -2.98
C ASP A 97 16.51 -0.25 -2.66
N ILE A 98 16.01 0.15 -1.49
CA ILE A 98 16.05 1.53 -0.99
C ILE A 98 17.47 2.00 -0.67
N GLY A 99 18.36 1.12 -0.21
CA GLY A 99 19.75 1.47 0.11
C GLY A 99 20.52 2.09 -1.07
N TYR A 100 20.03 1.92 -2.30
CA TYR A 100 20.58 2.48 -3.52
C TYR A 100 20.06 3.90 -3.86
N ILE A 101 19.06 4.42 -3.14
CA ILE A 101 18.49 5.75 -3.40
C ILE A 101 19.26 6.81 -2.61
N ARG A 102 19.99 7.69 -3.33
CA ARG A 102 20.44 8.97 -2.78
C ARG A 102 19.20 9.79 -2.39
N LYS A 103 19.18 10.27 -1.14
CA LYS A 103 18.13 11.11 -0.53
C LYS A 103 17.49 12.05 -1.55
N THR A 104 16.15 12.08 -1.54
CA THR A 104 15.25 13.00 -2.28
C THR A 104 14.98 12.66 -3.75
N GLN A 105 14.16 11.64 -4.01
CA GLN A 105 13.30 11.62 -5.20
C GLN A 105 11.90 11.14 -4.86
N LYS A 106 10.88 11.76 -5.47
CA LYS A 106 9.51 11.25 -5.48
C LYS A 106 9.51 9.88 -6.17
N ILE A 107 9.16 8.83 -5.44
CA ILE A 107 9.08 7.47 -5.98
C ILE A 107 7.68 7.27 -6.56
N PHE A 108 7.60 6.95 -7.85
CA PHE A 108 6.35 6.59 -8.50
C PHE A 108 6.16 5.07 -8.40
N LEU A 109 5.04 4.65 -7.82
CA LEU A 109 4.71 3.24 -7.65
C LEU A 109 3.71 2.79 -8.71
N LYS A 110 3.84 1.53 -9.16
CA LYS A 110 2.83 0.83 -9.96
C LYS A 110 2.27 -0.33 -9.16
N ALA A 111 0.96 -0.35 -8.90
CA ALA A 111 0.30 -1.49 -8.27
C ALA A 111 -0.14 -2.53 -9.33
N TYR A 112 0.05 -3.82 -9.08
CA TYR A 112 -0.34 -4.94 -9.95
C TYR A 112 -1.38 -5.82 -9.26
N PHE A 113 -2.35 -6.32 -10.04
CA PHE A 113 -3.41 -7.22 -9.60
C PHE A 113 -3.39 -8.49 -10.46
N TYR A 114 -3.39 -9.67 -9.84
CA TYR A 114 -3.50 -10.98 -10.50
C TYR A 114 -4.63 -11.79 -9.86
#